data_AF-B6HVB9-F1
#
_entry.id   AF-B6HVB9-F1
#
_cell.length_a   1.000
_cell.length_b   1.000
_cell.length_c   1.000
_cell.angle_alpha   90.00
_cell.angle_beta   90.00
_cell.angle_gamma   90.00
#
_symmetry.space_group_name_H-M   'P 1'
#
loop_
_entity.id
_entity.type
_entity.pdbx_description
1 polymer ?
#
loop_
_entity_poly.entity_id
_entity_poly.type
_entity_poly.pdbx_seq_one_letter_code
_entity_poly.pdbx_strand_id
1 'polypeptide(L)'
;MSVKSGNASVSSGTLSRVFWHILRICLSFSLLFVDNAILVVAGFLAYLRQANRRRETQRNVHFYPKTVLITGIGTVHGLTLARSWAVEGHRVVGADVTDLDLPVRSGGSMSKALVAFYRIPKDHYIPRLLDVIHREKVDLWIPRSPKASSIEDATARQVVESRTSCKCITFDTEVAACFVHPDSFRQYVVGRGLPVLEYHRVQSCDSVHKILHRSPSKTYQISRATPSANEKVMLLPRRTLSKTYTVISEIQISKDRPWILQQQSRLGELFADLLIVRGQVQATNVRLSDSGSSTWGASRLDESLAASVHKLMQKLAATGGVRLTGHLSVRLMVDEEFDTHSVRHTIYIAGCTPGARAVDNLLYNVPCPIAGYLSMFPSNPADAAKVAATLSSTRPMPTFTRAAILPAAFMQFSLFHFALTTLEVAEAELVRLLFWKDPLFSFLDPFPWWWEVHVYQPLREIWVLMKQTREAGLG
;
A
#
# COMPACT_ATOMS: atom_id res chain seq x y z
N MET A 1 -13.87 28.38 43.25
CA MET A 1 -12.72 27.46 43.44
C MET A 1 -13.01 26.17 42.68
N SER A 2 -12.66 26.10 41.39
CA SER A 2 -12.71 24.84 40.62
C SER A 2 -11.89 25.00 39.35
N VAL A 3 -10.59 24.71 39.43
CA VAL A 3 -9.68 24.51 38.30
C VAL A 3 -8.60 23.53 38.78
N LYS A 4 -8.72 22.24 38.46
CA LYS A 4 -7.62 21.25 38.43
C LYS A 4 -8.19 19.87 38.02
N SER A 5 -8.39 19.65 36.73
CA SER A 5 -8.65 18.29 36.21
C SER A 5 -8.19 18.09 34.76
N GLY A 6 -8.04 19.17 33.97
CA GLY A 6 -7.61 19.07 32.56
C GLY A 6 -6.13 18.71 32.30
N ASN A 7 -5.22 18.90 33.26
CA ASN A 7 -3.77 18.75 33.01
C ASN A 7 -3.22 17.32 33.20
N ALA A 8 -3.98 16.41 33.85
CA ALA A 8 -3.48 15.08 34.19
C ALA A 8 -3.61 14.06 33.04
N SER A 9 -4.62 14.20 32.16
CA SER A 9 -4.79 13.28 31.02
C SER A 9 -3.79 13.56 29.88
N VAL A 10 -3.41 14.83 29.69
CA VAL A 10 -2.43 15.24 28.67
C VAL A 10 -0.99 14.85 29.07
N SER A 11 -0.66 14.86 30.38
CA SER A 11 0.66 14.46 30.85
C SER A 11 0.88 12.94 30.78
N SER A 12 -0.14 12.14 31.10
CA SER A 12 -0.12 10.66 31.02
C SER A 12 0.23 10.16 29.61
N GLY A 13 -0.42 10.71 28.58
CA GLY A 13 -0.14 10.33 27.19
C GLY A 13 1.24 10.77 26.69
N THR A 14 1.87 11.76 27.33
CA THR A 14 3.20 12.26 26.95
C THR A 14 4.30 11.47 27.64
N LEU A 15 4.14 11.15 28.92
CA LEU A 15 5.05 10.28 29.68
C LEU A 15 5.10 8.85 29.10
N SER A 16 3.94 8.33 28.70
CA SER A 16 3.84 7.06 27.98
C SER A 16 4.63 7.06 26.67
N ARG A 17 4.54 8.13 25.86
CA ARG A 17 5.28 8.26 24.60
C ARG A 17 6.79 8.34 24.81
N VAL A 18 7.27 9.14 25.77
CA VAL A 18 8.70 9.26 26.09
C VAL A 18 9.26 7.92 26.57
N PHE A 19 8.53 7.19 27.41
CA PHE A 19 8.92 5.85 27.86
C PHE A 19 9.15 4.90 26.67
N TRP A 20 8.24 4.89 25.69
CA TRP A 20 8.38 4.06 24.49
C TRP A 20 9.62 4.40 23.65
N HIS A 21 9.92 5.68 23.48
CA HIS A 21 11.13 6.11 22.76
C HIS A 21 12.40 5.63 23.47
N ILE A 22 12.48 5.78 24.80
CA ILE A 22 13.63 5.34 25.60
C ILE A 22 13.75 3.81 25.58
N LEU A 23 12.64 3.09 25.74
CA LEU A 23 12.62 1.62 25.72
C LEU A 23 13.20 1.07 24.40
N ARG A 24 12.81 1.66 23.25
CA ARG A 24 13.34 1.27 21.94
C ARG A 24 14.84 1.49 21.82
N ILE A 25 15.34 2.62 22.34
CA ILE A 25 16.77 2.92 22.37
C ILE A 25 17.50 1.87 23.24
N CYS A 26 17.01 1.60 24.46
CA CYS A 26 17.59 0.60 25.36
C CYS A 26 17.58 -0.82 24.78
N LEU A 27 16.50 -1.21 24.10
CA LEU A 27 16.37 -2.51 23.44
C LEU A 27 17.43 -2.66 22.32
N SER A 28 17.59 -1.61 21.50
CA SER A 28 18.58 -1.57 20.43
C SER A 28 20.02 -1.70 20.95
N PHE A 29 20.36 -1.04 22.06
CA PHE A 29 21.67 -1.20 22.69
C PHE A 29 21.88 -2.58 23.33
N SER A 30 20.84 -3.13 23.97
CA SER A 30 20.89 -4.46 24.61
C SER A 30 21.11 -5.59 23.61
N LEU A 31 20.49 -5.51 22.43
CA LEU A 31 20.56 -6.54 21.39
C LEU A 31 21.78 -6.40 20.46
N LEU A 32 22.51 -5.28 20.54
CA LEU A 32 23.63 -4.96 19.67
C LEU A 32 24.66 -6.09 19.54
N PHE A 33 25.00 -6.78 20.63
CA PHE A 33 25.97 -7.87 20.60
C PHE A 33 25.46 -9.10 19.82
N VAL A 34 24.19 -9.46 20.01
CA VAL A 34 23.56 -10.60 19.34
C VAL A 34 23.41 -10.29 17.84
N ASP A 35 22.96 -9.09 17.52
CA ASP A 35 22.70 -8.65 16.15
C ASP A 35 24.00 -8.47 15.35
N ASN A 36 25.10 -8.04 15.99
CA ASN A 36 26.42 -8.02 15.38
C ASN A 36 26.94 -9.44 15.04
N ALA A 37 26.73 -10.42 15.91
CA ALA A 37 27.11 -11.81 15.61
C ALA A 37 26.32 -12.34 14.39
N ILE A 38 25.02 -12.04 14.32
CA ILE A 38 24.17 -12.37 13.17
C ILE A 38 24.67 -11.68 11.89
N LEU A 39 25.01 -10.40 11.96
CA LEU A 39 25.54 -9.64 10.83
C LEU A 39 26.83 -10.26 10.26
N VAL A 40 27.76 -10.66 11.13
CA VAL A 40 29.02 -11.31 10.73
C VAL A 40 28.76 -12.67 10.07
N VAL A 41 27.91 -13.51 10.67
CA VAL A 41 27.56 -14.82 10.11
C VAL A 41 26.85 -14.68 8.76
N ALA A 42 25.86 -13.80 8.68
CA ALA A 42 25.12 -13.55 7.44
C ALA A 42 26.03 -12.95 6.35
N GLY A 43 26.91 -12.00 6.71
CA GLY A 43 27.91 -11.43 5.81
C GLY A 43 28.89 -12.47 5.27
N PHE A 44 29.37 -13.37 6.13
CA PHE A 44 30.24 -14.48 5.73
C PHE A 44 29.53 -15.45 4.77
N LEU A 45 28.29 -15.84 5.07
CA LEU A 45 27.47 -16.67 4.19
C LEU A 45 27.17 -15.98 2.85
N ALA A 46 26.90 -14.68 2.86
CA ALA A 46 26.67 -13.89 1.65
C ALA A 46 27.91 -13.83 0.77
N TYR A 47 29.10 -13.66 1.37
CA TYR A 47 30.38 -13.67 0.67
C TYR A 47 30.61 -15.00 -0.05
N LEU A 48 30.43 -16.13 0.64
CA LEU A 48 30.57 -17.47 0.07
C LEU A 48 29.60 -17.70 -1.11
N ARG A 49 28.33 -17.27 -0.97
CA ARG A 49 27.31 -17.43 -2.02
C ARG A 49 27.51 -16.49 -3.22
N GLN A 50 28.00 -15.27 -2.99
CA GLN A 50 28.17 -14.25 -4.03
C GLN A 50 29.30 -14.59 -5.01
N ALA A 51 30.34 -15.30 -4.55
CA ALA A 51 31.40 -15.83 -5.40
C ALA A 51 30.88 -16.78 -6.48
N ASN A 52 29.85 -17.58 -6.18
CA ASN A 52 29.24 -18.51 -7.13
C ASN A 52 28.29 -17.80 -8.12
N ARG A 53 27.54 -16.79 -7.67
CA ARG A 53 26.45 -16.17 -8.46
C ARG A 53 26.93 -15.17 -9.52
N ARG A 54 28.05 -14.47 -9.31
CA ARG A 54 28.65 -13.57 -10.33
C ARG A 54 29.03 -14.31 -11.62
N ARG A 55 29.24 -15.62 -11.56
CA ARG A 55 29.59 -16.46 -12.72
C ARG A 55 28.38 -16.79 -13.61
N GLU A 56 27.15 -16.74 -13.09
CA GLU A 56 25.94 -17.09 -13.85
C GLU A 56 25.38 -15.92 -14.65
N THR A 57 25.40 -14.71 -14.09
CA THR A 57 24.86 -13.50 -14.75
C THR A 57 25.72 -13.02 -15.92
N GLN A 58 27.03 -13.30 -15.92
CA GLN A 58 27.94 -12.98 -17.02
C GLN A 58 27.80 -13.90 -18.25
N ARG A 59 26.95 -14.94 -18.21
CA ARG A 59 26.78 -15.89 -19.32
C ARG A 59 25.78 -15.46 -20.39
N ASN A 60 24.97 -14.42 -20.15
CA ASN A 60 23.98 -13.96 -21.13
C ASN A 60 24.57 -12.85 -22.04
N VAL A 61 24.98 -13.25 -23.24
CA VAL A 61 25.57 -12.40 -24.28
C VAL A 61 24.61 -11.29 -24.77
N HIS A 62 23.31 -11.40 -24.49
CA HIS A 62 22.28 -10.43 -24.91
C HIS A 62 21.66 -9.62 -23.75
N PHE A 63 22.24 -9.64 -22.55
CA PHE A 63 21.72 -8.86 -21.42
C PHE A 63 22.26 -7.42 -21.45
N TYR A 64 21.36 -6.44 -21.59
CA TYR A 64 21.69 -5.02 -21.54
C TYR A 64 21.28 -4.42 -20.18
N PRO A 65 22.24 -4.13 -19.28
CA PRO A 65 21.93 -3.60 -17.95
C PRO A 65 21.36 -2.19 -18.06
N LYS A 66 20.09 -2.04 -17.66
CA LYS A 66 19.43 -0.74 -17.44
C LYS A 66 19.80 -0.11 -16.09
N THR A 67 19.85 1.22 -16.06
CA THR A 67 19.96 2.01 -14.82
C THR A 67 18.57 2.39 -14.33
N VAL A 68 18.20 1.90 -13.15
CA VAL A 68 16.88 2.08 -12.54
C VAL A 68 16.97 2.94 -11.29
N LEU A 69 16.20 4.02 -11.22
CA LEU A 69 16.03 4.85 -10.04
C LEU A 69 14.76 4.43 -9.30
N ILE A 70 14.88 4.12 -8.02
CA ILE A 70 13.74 3.82 -7.15
C ILE A 70 13.71 4.87 -6.05
N THR A 71 12.63 5.66 -5.96
CA THR A 71 12.42 6.58 -4.83
C THR A 71 11.62 5.87 -3.74
N GLY A 72 11.89 6.09 -2.45
CA GLY A 72 11.21 5.38 -1.36
C GLY A 72 11.90 4.07 -0.95
N ILE A 73 13.23 4.00 -1.10
CA ILE A 73 14.08 2.88 -0.66
C ILE A 73 14.00 2.63 0.85
N GLY A 74 13.73 3.65 1.65
CA GLY A 74 13.50 3.50 3.09
C GLY A 74 12.27 2.64 3.43
N THR A 75 11.43 2.29 2.44
CA THR A 75 10.33 1.35 2.62
C THR A 75 10.79 -0.08 2.36
N VAL A 76 10.18 -1.04 3.06
CA VAL A 76 10.36 -2.48 2.86
C VAL A 76 10.22 -2.86 1.38
N HIS A 77 9.15 -2.41 0.74
CA HIS A 77 8.84 -2.78 -0.63
C HIS A 77 9.77 -2.09 -1.65
N GLY A 78 10.19 -0.86 -1.39
CA GLY A 78 11.20 -0.17 -2.19
C GLY A 78 12.54 -0.89 -2.17
N LEU A 79 12.97 -1.34 -0.99
CA LEU A 79 14.20 -2.12 -0.83
C LEU A 79 14.10 -3.50 -1.48
N THR A 80 12.99 -4.21 -1.31
CA THR A 80 12.75 -5.51 -1.97
C THR A 80 12.81 -5.36 -3.49
N LEU A 81 12.15 -4.33 -4.04
CA LEU A 81 12.23 -4.00 -5.47
C LEU A 81 13.68 -3.77 -5.90
N ALA A 82 14.43 -2.92 -5.18
CA ALA A 82 15.84 -2.65 -5.48
C ALA A 82 16.71 -3.91 -5.48
N ARG A 83 16.54 -4.79 -4.48
CA ARG A 83 17.25 -6.07 -4.40
C ARG A 83 16.91 -6.98 -5.58
N SER A 84 15.65 -7.06 -5.98
CA SER A 84 15.24 -7.86 -7.14
C SER A 84 15.91 -7.36 -8.43
N TRP A 85 15.92 -6.04 -8.67
CA TRP A 85 16.57 -5.45 -9.84
C TRP A 85 18.08 -5.71 -9.85
N ALA A 86 18.75 -5.55 -8.71
CA ALA A 86 20.18 -5.81 -8.58
C ALA A 86 20.52 -7.30 -8.79
N VAL A 87 19.64 -8.20 -8.35
CA VAL A 87 19.78 -9.65 -8.56
C VAL A 87 19.69 -10.02 -10.04
N GLU A 88 18.84 -9.34 -10.82
CA GLU A 88 18.76 -9.52 -12.27
C GLU A 88 19.93 -8.88 -13.03
N GLY A 89 20.84 -8.18 -12.35
CA GLY A 89 22.05 -7.60 -12.93
C GLY A 89 21.88 -6.15 -13.40
N HIS A 90 20.76 -5.50 -13.08
CA HIS A 90 20.53 -4.09 -13.39
C HIS A 90 21.25 -3.17 -12.40
N ARG A 91 21.57 -1.96 -12.84
CA ARG A 91 22.18 -0.93 -12.00
C ARG A 91 21.07 -0.20 -11.25
N VAL A 92 21.07 -0.28 -9.93
CA VAL A 92 20.02 0.34 -9.11
C VAL A 92 20.55 1.58 -8.39
N VAL A 93 19.86 2.69 -8.56
CA VAL A 93 20.07 3.93 -7.82
C VAL A 93 18.89 4.10 -6.86
N GLY A 94 19.21 4.33 -5.59
CA GLY A 94 18.21 4.57 -4.56
C GLY A 94 18.01 6.05 -4.30
N ALA A 95 16.79 6.45 -3.98
CA ALA A 95 16.54 7.76 -3.42
C ALA A 95 15.44 7.71 -2.36
N ASP A 96 15.45 8.66 -1.42
CA ASP A 96 14.34 8.87 -0.48
C ASP A 96 13.91 10.33 -0.46
N VAL A 97 12.60 10.55 -0.44
CA VAL A 97 12.02 11.88 -0.22
C VAL A 97 12.08 12.19 1.27
N THR A 98 12.58 13.36 1.63
CA THR A 98 12.76 13.79 3.01
C THR A 98 11.95 15.04 3.30
N ASP A 99 11.07 14.95 4.31
CA ASP A 99 10.30 16.08 4.85
C ASP A 99 10.97 16.68 6.09
N LEU A 100 11.90 15.94 6.70
CA LEU A 100 12.70 16.34 7.84
C LEU A 100 14.17 16.20 7.45
N ASP A 101 14.97 17.22 7.75
CA ASP A 101 16.43 17.22 7.63
C ASP A 101 17.07 16.36 8.74
N LEU A 102 16.60 15.12 8.88
CA LEU A 102 17.29 14.14 9.69
C LEU A 102 18.67 13.91 9.06
N PRO A 103 19.77 14.10 9.82
CA PRO A 103 21.11 13.91 9.27
C PRO A 103 21.41 12.44 8.95
N VAL A 104 20.55 11.50 9.37
CA VAL A 104 20.77 10.05 9.31
C VAL A 104 20.05 9.42 8.11
N ARG A 105 20.73 8.48 7.42
CA ARG A 105 20.17 7.81 6.25
C ARG A 105 19.29 6.63 6.70
N SER A 106 18.26 6.31 5.93
CA SER A 106 17.39 5.14 6.15
C SER A 106 18.20 3.83 6.06
N GLY A 107 17.76 2.77 6.72
CA GLY A 107 18.38 1.45 6.62
C GLY A 107 18.46 0.94 5.19
N GLY A 108 17.38 1.11 4.41
CA GLY A 108 17.35 0.74 2.99
C GLY A 108 18.49 1.36 2.16
N SER A 109 18.95 2.56 2.51
CA SER A 109 20.06 3.24 1.81
C SER A 109 21.41 2.53 1.94
N MET A 110 21.56 1.66 2.93
CA MET A 110 22.78 0.92 3.23
C MET A 110 22.85 -0.42 2.50
N SER A 111 21.88 -0.71 1.63
CA SER A 111 21.83 -1.96 0.89
C SER A 111 22.94 -2.04 -0.14
N LYS A 112 23.61 -3.19 -0.21
CA LYS A 112 24.59 -3.48 -1.26
C LYS A 112 23.97 -3.58 -2.67
N ALA A 113 22.64 -3.64 -2.76
CA ALA A 113 21.92 -3.65 -4.03
C ALA A 113 21.98 -2.28 -4.74
N LEU A 114 22.24 -1.21 -3.98
CA LEU A 114 22.28 0.15 -4.51
C LEU A 114 23.71 0.52 -4.89
N VAL A 115 23.87 1.11 -6.07
CA VAL A 115 25.15 1.69 -6.52
C VAL A 115 25.35 3.10 -5.97
N ALA A 116 24.26 3.84 -5.81
CA ALA A 116 24.26 5.17 -5.25
C ALA A 116 22.95 5.43 -4.50
N PHE A 117 22.99 6.32 -3.51
CA PHE A 117 21.83 6.74 -2.74
C PHE A 117 21.75 8.27 -2.64
N TYR A 118 20.56 8.82 -2.88
CA TYR A 118 20.29 10.26 -2.86
C TYR A 118 19.16 10.62 -1.90
N ARG A 119 19.31 11.72 -1.16
CA ARG A 119 18.20 12.33 -0.42
C ARG A 119 17.61 13.45 -1.25
N ILE A 120 16.29 13.45 -1.39
CA ILE A 120 15.55 14.43 -2.18
C ILE A 120 14.66 15.23 -1.22
N PRO A 121 15.00 16.48 -0.89
CA PRO A 121 14.15 17.35 -0.11
C PRO A 121 12.81 17.56 -0.80
N LYS A 122 11.71 17.48 -0.07
CA LYS A 122 10.35 17.61 -0.64
C LYS A 122 10.14 18.95 -1.36
N ASP A 123 10.65 20.05 -0.80
CA ASP A 123 10.53 21.40 -1.39
C ASP A 123 11.22 21.51 -2.76
N HIS A 124 12.23 20.67 -3.00
CA HIS A 124 13.00 20.64 -4.24
C HIS A 124 12.85 19.30 -4.97
N TYR A 125 11.69 18.65 -4.83
CA TYR A 125 11.47 17.28 -5.30
C TYR A 125 11.80 17.11 -6.78
N ILE A 126 11.15 17.88 -7.66
CA ILE A 126 11.31 17.81 -9.11
C ILE A 126 12.73 18.17 -9.57
N PRO A 127 13.32 19.33 -9.21
CA PRO A 127 14.65 19.71 -9.70
C PRO A 127 15.73 18.72 -9.23
N ARG A 128 15.70 18.28 -7.97
CA ARG A 128 16.67 17.30 -7.48
C ARG A 128 16.50 15.92 -8.09
N LEU A 129 15.26 15.51 -8.36
CA LEU A 129 15.01 14.27 -9.09
C LEU A 129 15.60 14.33 -10.51
N LEU A 130 15.43 15.44 -11.21
CA LEU A 130 16.03 15.64 -12.53
C LEU A 130 17.55 15.61 -12.47
N ASP A 131 18.17 16.27 -11.49
CA ASP A 131 19.63 16.26 -11.31
C ASP A 131 20.16 14.83 -11.16
N VAL A 132 19.50 14.01 -10.32
CA VAL A 132 19.88 12.61 -10.11
C VAL A 132 19.71 11.79 -11.40
N ILE A 133 18.61 11.98 -12.12
CA ILE A 133 18.34 11.27 -13.37
C ILE A 133 19.39 11.58 -14.43
N HIS A 134 19.79 12.84 -14.59
CA HIS A 134 20.84 13.24 -15.53
C HIS A 134 22.20 12.71 -15.11
N ARG A 135 22.57 12.88 -13.83
CA ARG A 135 23.87 12.48 -13.30
C ARG A 135 24.11 10.98 -13.43
N GLU A 136 23.12 10.18 -13.09
CA GLU A 136 23.24 8.72 -13.08
C GLU A 136 22.91 8.07 -14.44
N LYS A 137 22.37 8.86 -15.39
CA LYS A 137 21.85 8.41 -16.70
C LYS A 137 20.77 7.34 -16.52
N VAL A 138 19.73 7.68 -15.77
CA VAL A 138 18.66 6.75 -15.41
C VAL A 138 17.80 6.43 -16.64
N ASP A 139 17.63 5.14 -16.96
CA ASP A 139 16.75 4.67 -18.01
C ASP A 139 15.30 4.58 -17.53
N LEU A 140 15.08 4.12 -16.29
CA LEU A 140 13.77 3.85 -15.71
C LEU A 140 13.65 4.45 -14.31
N TRP A 141 12.60 5.22 -14.06
CA TRP A 141 12.26 5.73 -12.74
C TRP A 141 10.96 5.09 -12.21
N ILE A 142 11.04 4.52 -11.00
CA ILE A 142 9.91 3.89 -10.30
C ILE A 142 9.66 4.62 -8.97
N PRO A 143 8.57 5.39 -8.85
CA PRO A 143 8.24 6.04 -7.60
C PRO A 143 7.62 5.07 -6.58
N ARG A 144 8.24 4.99 -5.40
CA ARG A 144 7.74 4.20 -4.25
C ARG A 144 7.70 5.01 -2.95
N SER A 145 7.97 6.31 -3.00
CA SER A 145 7.95 7.16 -1.82
C SER A 145 6.53 7.35 -1.29
N PRO A 146 6.23 7.01 -0.02
CA PRO A 146 4.93 7.28 0.57
C PRO A 146 4.72 8.77 0.92
N LYS A 147 5.78 9.58 0.85
CA LYS A 147 5.77 11.01 1.21
C LYS A 147 5.41 11.92 0.04
N ALA A 148 5.57 11.41 -1.19
CA ALA A 148 5.12 12.06 -2.40
C ALA A 148 3.71 11.59 -2.74
N SER A 149 2.85 12.52 -3.13
CA SER A 149 1.52 12.22 -3.65
C SER A 149 1.60 11.73 -5.10
N SER A 150 0.59 10.99 -5.54
CA SER A 150 0.48 10.54 -6.94
C SER A 150 0.47 11.71 -7.94
N ILE A 151 -0.05 12.88 -7.53
CA ILE A 151 -0.07 14.09 -8.37
C ILE A 151 1.31 14.71 -8.47
N GLU A 152 2.07 14.77 -7.37
CA GLU A 152 3.47 15.24 -7.38
C GLU A 152 4.34 14.33 -8.26
N ASP A 153 4.19 13.01 -8.14
CA ASP A 153 4.90 12.04 -8.98
C ASP A 153 4.52 12.15 -10.46
N ALA A 154 3.23 12.36 -10.76
CA ALA A 154 2.76 12.57 -12.13
C ALA A 154 3.29 13.87 -12.74
N THR A 155 3.37 14.93 -11.94
CA THR A 155 3.94 16.22 -12.35
C THR A 155 5.44 16.06 -12.62
N ALA A 156 6.15 15.36 -11.73
CA ALA A 156 7.56 15.05 -11.92
C ALA A 156 7.80 14.22 -13.19
N ARG A 157 6.95 13.21 -13.49
CA ARG A 157 7.02 12.43 -14.74
C ARG A 157 6.97 13.32 -15.97
N GLN A 158 6.02 14.26 -16.04
CA GLN A 158 5.87 15.14 -17.19
C GLN A 158 7.16 15.95 -17.46
N VAL A 159 7.82 16.42 -16.40
CA VAL A 159 9.09 17.17 -16.53
C VAL A 159 10.27 16.24 -16.86
N VAL A 160 10.32 15.05 -16.28
CA VAL A 160 11.37 14.05 -16.54
C VAL A 160 11.33 13.57 -17.98
N GLU A 161 10.17 13.11 -18.46
CA GLU A 161 10.04 12.55 -19.81
C GLU A 161 10.14 13.61 -20.91
N SER A 162 9.92 14.90 -20.59
CA SER A 162 10.10 15.99 -21.56
C SER A 162 11.56 16.47 -21.68
N ARG A 163 12.38 16.26 -20.65
CA ARG A 163 13.77 16.74 -20.61
C ARG A 163 14.81 15.62 -20.73
N THR A 164 14.40 14.37 -20.58
CA THR A 164 15.30 13.22 -20.55
C THR A 164 14.72 12.04 -21.34
N SER A 165 15.57 11.09 -21.71
CA SER A 165 15.12 9.80 -22.24
C SER A 165 14.60 8.83 -21.17
N CYS A 166 14.63 9.24 -19.89
CA CYS A 166 14.17 8.43 -18.77
C CYS A 166 12.68 8.13 -18.92
N LYS A 167 12.33 6.91 -18.58
CA LYS A 167 11.00 6.36 -18.67
C LYS A 167 10.41 6.19 -17.28
N CYS A 168 9.16 6.59 -17.05
CA CYS A 168 8.59 6.58 -15.69
C CYS A 168 7.49 5.53 -15.53
N ILE A 169 7.37 4.94 -14.34
CA ILE A 169 6.25 4.04 -13.98
C ILE A 169 5.33 4.77 -13.00
N THR A 170 4.63 5.78 -13.50
CA THR A 170 3.62 6.56 -12.77
C THR A 170 2.62 7.15 -13.73
N PHE A 171 1.41 7.48 -13.27
CA PHE A 171 0.38 7.99 -14.15
C PHE A 171 0.71 9.39 -14.70
N ASP A 172 0.11 9.72 -15.83
CA ASP A 172 0.06 11.10 -16.31
C ASP A 172 -0.73 11.99 -15.34
N THR A 173 -0.47 13.29 -15.37
CA THR A 173 -1.11 14.28 -14.48
C THR A 173 -2.63 14.25 -14.53
N GLU A 174 -3.22 14.14 -15.73
CA GLU A 174 -4.67 14.04 -15.94
C GLU A 174 -5.27 12.78 -15.30
N VAL A 175 -4.62 11.63 -15.52
CA VAL A 175 -5.09 10.33 -15.00
C VAL A 175 -4.92 10.28 -13.48
N ALA A 176 -3.78 10.76 -12.97
CA ALA A 176 -3.51 10.85 -11.54
C ALA A 176 -4.55 11.74 -10.82
N ALA A 177 -4.84 12.93 -11.36
CA ALA A 177 -5.87 13.81 -10.81
C ALA A 177 -7.26 13.17 -10.84
N CYS A 178 -7.60 12.47 -11.93
CA CYS A 178 -8.85 11.73 -12.05
C CYS A 178 -8.97 10.60 -11.02
N PHE A 179 -7.90 9.86 -10.76
CA PHE A 179 -7.92 8.66 -9.90
C PHE A 179 -7.84 8.99 -8.41
N VAL A 180 -7.34 10.17 -8.05
CA VAL A 180 -7.30 10.64 -6.65
C VAL A 180 -8.70 11.00 -6.15
N HIS A 181 -9.58 11.50 -7.01
CA HIS A 181 -10.94 11.90 -6.62
C HIS A 181 -11.96 10.78 -6.89
N PRO A 182 -12.68 10.28 -5.86
CA PRO A 182 -13.62 9.17 -6.02
C PRO A 182 -14.72 9.43 -7.06
N ASP A 183 -15.27 10.65 -7.11
CA ASP A 183 -16.32 11.00 -8.07
C ASP A 183 -15.81 11.05 -9.51
N SER A 184 -14.62 11.63 -9.73
CA SER A 184 -13.98 11.69 -11.06
C SER A 184 -13.61 10.29 -11.55
N PHE A 185 -13.03 9.46 -10.68
CA PHE A 185 -12.75 8.06 -10.99
C PHE A 185 -14.02 7.29 -11.35
N ARG A 186 -15.09 7.49 -10.57
CA ARG A 186 -16.40 6.86 -10.85
C ARG A 186 -16.93 7.25 -12.23
N GLN A 187 -16.91 8.54 -12.57
CA GLN A 187 -17.31 9.02 -13.89
C GLN A 187 -16.43 8.45 -15.00
N TYR A 188 -15.12 8.35 -14.77
CA TYR A 188 -14.18 7.73 -15.70
C TYR A 188 -14.54 6.26 -15.98
N VAL A 189 -14.83 5.47 -14.93
CA VAL A 189 -15.18 4.05 -15.08
C VAL A 189 -16.55 3.88 -15.77
N VAL A 190 -17.55 4.72 -15.43
CA VAL A 190 -18.87 4.73 -16.09
C VAL A 190 -18.72 5.09 -17.58
N GLY A 191 -17.95 6.14 -17.89
CA GLY A 191 -17.72 6.59 -19.27
C GLY A 191 -17.02 5.55 -20.16
N ARG A 192 -16.37 4.55 -19.56
CA ARG A 192 -15.72 3.42 -20.26
C ARG A 192 -16.57 2.14 -20.29
N GLY A 193 -17.81 2.18 -19.83
CA GLY A 193 -18.72 1.03 -19.85
C GLY A 193 -18.22 -0.14 -18.97
N LEU A 194 -17.56 0.19 -17.87
CA LEU A 194 -17.11 -0.78 -16.87
C LEU A 194 -18.13 -0.87 -15.72
N PRO A 195 -18.26 -2.04 -15.05
CA PRO A 195 -19.19 -2.21 -13.95
C PRO A 195 -18.77 -1.36 -12.75
N VAL A 196 -19.63 -0.44 -12.33
CA VAL A 196 -19.40 0.49 -11.22
C VAL A 196 -20.41 0.21 -10.13
N LEU A 197 -19.95 0.25 -8.88
CA LEU A 197 -20.84 0.15 -7.74
C LEU A 197 -21.82 1.33 -7.72
N GLU A 198 -23.11 1.05 -7.57
CA GLU A 198 -24.12 2.11 -7.53
C GLU A 198 -23.89 3.05 -6.34
N TYR A 199 -23.83 4.34 -6.64
CA TYR A 199 -23.56 5.40 -5.70
C TYR A 199 -24.41 6.61 -6.05
N HIS A 200 -25.27 7.01 -5.12
CA HIS A 200 -26.24 8.09 -5.31
C HIS A 200 -26.16 9.08 -4.16
N ARG A 201 -25.94 10.35 -4.49
CA ARG A 201 -26.12 11.45 -3.56
C ARG A 201 -27.60 11.83 -3.54
N VAL A 202 -28.29 11.54 -2.46
CA VAL A 202 -29.73 11.76 -2.30
C VAL A 202 -29.99 13.03 -1.49
N GLN A 203 -30.91 13.85 -1.99
CA GLN A 203 -31.29 15.14 -1.39
C GLN A 203 -32.76 15.15 -0.93
N SER A 204 -33.49 14.05 -1.15
CA SER A 204 -34.88 13.87 -0.72
C SER A 204 -35.19 12.41 -0.45
N CYS A 205 -36.17 12.15 0.41
CA CYS A 205 -36.68 10.79 0.69
C CYS A 205 -37.28 10.13 -0.55
N ASP A 206 -38.00 10.90 -1.38
CA ASP A 206 -38.55 10.43 -2.66
C ASP A 206 -37.47 9.86 -3.60
N SER A 207 -36.29 10.49 -3.65
CA SER A 207 -35.17 9.99 -4.44
C SER A 207 -34.71 8.61 -3.98
N VAL A 208 -34.69 8.36 -2.66
CA VAL A 208 -34.35 7.05 -2.09
C VAL A 208 -35.37 6.01 -2.50
N HIS A 209 -36.67 6.32 -2.37
CA HIS A 209 -37.73 5.40 -2.77
C HIS A 209 -37.70 5.04 -4.24
N LYS A 210 -37.44 6.02 -5.12
CA LYS A 210 -37.27 5.79 -6.56
C LYS A 210 -36.12 4.83 -6.87
N ILE A 211 -34.98 4.99 -6.20
CA ILE A 211 -33.82 4.10 -6.38
C ILE A 211 -34.13 2.68 -5.89
N LEU A 212 -34.71 2.55 -4.69
CA LEU A 212 -35.10 1.24 -4.14
C LEU A 212 -36.13 0.52 -5.01
N HIS A 213 -37.09 1.26 -5.59
CA HIS A 213 -38.10 0.69 -6.49
C HIS A 213 -37.51 0.26 -7.83
N ARG A 214 -36.51 0.99 -8.35
CA ARG A 214 -35.83 0.65 -9.61
C ARG A 214 -35.04 -0.66 -9.52
N SER A 215 -34.53 -1.00 -8.34
CA SER A 215 -33.65 -2.13 -8.11
C SER A 215 -34.05 -2.92 -6.86
N PRO A 216 -35.18 -3.63 -6.89
CA PRO A 216 -35.76 -4.28 -5.69
C PRO A 216 -34.92 -5.44 -5.14
N SER A 217 -34.07 -6.05 -5.97
CA SER A 217 -33.17 -7.13 -5.57
C SER A 217 -31.90 -6.65 -4.86
N LYS A 218 -31.57 -5.36 -4.98
CA LYS A 218 -30.33 -4.78 -4.45
C LYS A 218 -30.49 -4.29 -3.03
N THR A 219 -29.42 -4.43 -2.26
CA THR A 219 -29.31 -3.87 -0.91
C THR A 219 -28.39 -2.65 -0.97
N TYR A 220 -28.71 -1.64 -0.19
CA TYR A 220 -27.98 -0.38 -0.11
C TYR A 220 -27.65 -0.05 1.34
N GLN A 221 -26.50 0.56 1.54
CA GLN A 221 -26.15 1.30 2.73
C GLN A 221 -26.48 2.78 2.54
N ILE A 222 -27.14 3.37 3.52
CA ILE A 222 -27.39 4.80 3.60
C ILE A 222 -26.57 5.41 4.74
N SER A 223 -25.83 6.47 4.42
CA SER A 223 -25.00 7.25 5.35
C SER A 223 -25.01 8.73 4.98
N ARG A 224 -24.71 9.62 5.92
CA ARG A 224 -24.65 11.05 5.63
C ARG A 224 -23.40 11.37 4.80
N ALA A 225 -23.50 12.35 3.89
CA ALA A 225 -22.38 12.75 3.05
C ALA A 225 -21.17 13.28 3.85
N THR A 226 -21.44 13.90 4.99
CA THR A 226 -20.45 14.33 5.98
C THR A 226 -20.72 13.59 7.30
N PRO A 227 -20.09 12.43 7.52
CA PRO A 227 -20.37 11.61 8.68
C PRO A 227 -19.88 12.27 9.98
N SER A 228 -20.67 12.19 11.04
CA SER A 228 -20.20 12.50 12.41
C SER A 228 -19.57 11.26 13.07
N ALA A 229 -18.75 11.46 14.10
CA ALA A 229 -17.95 10.39 14.71
C ALA A 229 -18.74 9.17 15.25
N ASN A 230 -20.06 9.30 15.47
CA ASN A 230 -20.93 8.25 16.00
C ASN A 230 -22.06 7.85 15.03
N GLU A 231 -21.93 8.15 13.74
CA GLU A 231 -23.01 7.94 12.79
C GLU A 231 -23.13 6.48 12.34
N LYS A 232 -24.30 5.87 12.59
CA LYS A 232 -24.57 4.48 12.27
C LYS A 232 -25.02 4.32 10.82
N VAL A 233 -24.27 3.55 10.04
CA VAL A 233 -24.66 3.14 8.67
C VAL A 233 -25.91 2.26 8.74
N MET A 234 -26.90 2.54 7.90
CA MET A 234 -28.18 1.81 7.88
C MET A 234 -28.34 1.02 6.58
N LEU A 235 -28.89 -0.18 6.66
CA LEU A 235 -29.16 -1.04 5.49
C LEU A 235 -30.61 -0.89 5.03
N LEU A 236 -30.79 -0.78 3.71
CA LEU A 236 -32.06 -0.69 3.00
C LEU A 236 -32.07 -1.67 1.81
N PRO A 237 -33.22 -2.21 1.39
CA PRO A 237 -34.52 -2.14 2.06
C PRO A 237 -34.51 -2.96 3.37
N ARG A 238 -35.43 -2.62 4.29
CA ARG A 238 -35.70 -3.44 5.48
C ARG A 238 -36.60 -4.62 5.09
N ARG A 239 -36.78 -5.58 6.01
CA ARG A 239 -37.61 -6.79 5.81
C ARG A 239 -39.00 -6.51 5.24
N THR A 240 -39.58 -5.34 5.52
CA THR A 240 -40.85 -4.91 4.96
C THR A 240 -40.74 -3.50 4.40
N LEU A 241 -41.56 -3.20 3.37
CA LEU A 241 -41.66 -1.86 2.80
C LEU A 241 -42.01 -0.83 3.89
N SER A 242 -43.01 -1.11 4.73
CA SER A 242 -43.44 -0.20 5.80
C SER A 242 -42.29 0.17 6.74
N LYS A 243 -41.47 -0.80 7.17
CA LYS A 243 -40.28 -0.53 8.00
C LYS A 243 -39.24 0.31 7.27
N THR A 244 -39.11 0.12 5.95
CA THR A 244 -38.21 0.92 5.11
C THR A 244 -38.69 2.37 5.06
N TYR A 245 -39.98 2.61 4.87
CA TYR A 245 -40.59 3.95 4.90
C TYR A 245 -40.43 4.63 6.27
N THR A 246 -40.72 3.92 7.36
CA THR A 246 -40.53 4.47 8.72
C THR A 246 -39.09 4.91 8.94
N VAL A 247 -38.12 4.04 8.63
CA VAL A 247 -36.70 4.37 8.75
C VAL A 247 -36.32 5.58 7.89
N ILE A 248 -36.78 5.64 6.64
CA ILE A 248 -36.46 6.78 5.75
C ILE A 248 -37.12 8.08 6.25
N SER A 249 -38.31 8.01 6.84
CA SER A 249 -38.98 9.20 7.41
C SER A 249 -38.32 9.76 8.67
N GLU A 250 -37.64 8.91 9.45
CA GLU A 250 -36.84 9.34 10.60
C GLU A 250 -35.56 10.07 10.18
N ILE A 251 -35.07 9.80 8.96
CA ILE A 251 -33.87 10.41 8.41
C ILE A 251 -34.21 11.80 7.85
N GLN A 252 -33.59 12.83 8.42
CA GLN A 252 -33.67 14.19 7.89
C GLN A 252 -32.81 14.33 6.62
N ILE A 253 -33.36 13.97 5.46
CA ILE A 253 -32.75 14.17 4.15
C ILE A 253 -33.21 15.52 3.58
N SER A 254 -32.27 16.42 3.30
CA SER A 254 -32.55 17.70 2.65
C SER A 254 -31.43 18.10 1.69
N LYS A 255 -31.62 19.18 0.95
CA LYS A 255 -30.56 19.77 0.11
C LYS A 255 -29.35 20.22 0.94
N ASP A 256 -29.61 20.77 2.12
CA ASP A 256 -28.57 21.25 3.05
C ASP A 256 -27.89 20.10 3.81
N ARG A 257 -28.59 18.97 3.95
CA ARG A 257 -28.09 17.74 4.61
C ARG A 257 -28.22 16.55 3.68
N PRO A 258 -27.36 16.45 2.64
CA PRO A 258 -27.42 15.36 1.69
C PRO A 258 -26.92 14.05 2.30
N TRP A 259 -27.51 12.96 1.83
CA TRP A 259 -27.13 11.60 2.20
C TRP A 259 -26.55 10.87 0.99
N ILE A 260 -25.83 9.79 1.26
CA ILE A 260 -25.24 8.88 0.29
C ILE A 260 -25.99 7.56 0.41
N LEU A 261 -26.47 7.05 -0.72
CA LEU A 261 -27.01 5.72 -0.88
C LEU A 261 -26.05 4.93 -1.77
N GLN A 262 -25.39 3.92 -1.21
CA GLN A 262 -24.38 3.11 -1.89
C GLN A 262 -24.79 1.64 -1.88
N GLN A 263 -24.62 0.93 -2.98
CA GLN A 263 -24.92 -0.51 -3.04
C GLN A 263 -24.04 -1.29 -2.06
N GLN A 264 -24.68 -2.20 -1.32
CA GLN A 264 -24.01 -3.11 -0.39
C GLN A 264 -23.75 -4.44 -1.09
N SER A 265 -22.51 -4.92 -1.02
CA SER A 265 -22.15 -6.27 -1.49
C SER A 265 -22.46 -7.34 -0.45
N ARG A 266 -22.84 -8.53 -0.93
CA ARG A 266 -23.10 -9.71 -0.08
C ARG A 266 -21.88 -10.56 0.21
N LEU A 267 -20.97 -10.72 -0.76
CA LEU A 267 -19.81 -11.60 -0.64
C LEU A 267 -18.55 -10.91 -0.12
N GLY A 268 -18.56 -9.58 -0.09
CA GLY A 268 -17.53 -8.77 0.53
C GLY A 268 -16.67 -8.01 -0.46
N GLU A 269 -15.53 -7.56 0.06
CA GLU A 269 -14.65 -6.59 -0.58
C GLU A 269 -13.32 -7.25 -0.98
N LEU A 270 -12.96 -7.06 -2.24
CA LEU A 270 -11.71 -7.51 -2.84
C LEU A 270 -10.87 -6.29 -3.23
N PHE A 271 -9.56 -6.47 -3.23
CA PHE A 271 -8.62 -5.54 -3.83
C PHE A 271 -7.84 -6.23 -4.94
N ALA A 272 -7.71 -5.53 -6.06
CA ALA A 272 -6.82 -5.92 -7.15
C ALA A 272 -5.69 -4.90 -7.22
N ASP A 273 -4.49 -5.32 -6.79
CA ASP A 273 -3.27 -4.53 -6.91
C ASP A 273 -2.60 -4.84 -8.25
N LEU A 274 -2.24 -3.80 -9.00
CA LEU A 274 -1.89 -3.90 -10.42
C LEU A 274 -0.60 -3.13 -10.74
N LEU A 275 0.22 -3.73 -11.61
CA LEU A 275 1.21 -3.01 -12.42
C LEU A 275 0.66 -2.91 -13.84
N ILE A 276 0.38 -1.69 -14.29
CA ILE A 276 -0.10 -1.42 -15.65
C ILE A 276 1.02 -0.72 -16.41
N VAL A 277 1.33 -1.21 -17.61
CA VAL A 277 2.29 -0.58 -18.53
C VAL A 277 1.63 -0.47 -19.89
N ARG A 278 1.50 0.75 -20.40
CA ARG A 278 0.91 1.06 -21.71
C ARG A 278 -0.47 0.44 -21.94
N GLY A 279 -1.33 0.49 -20.92
CA GLY A 279 -2.68 -0.07 -20.98
C GLY A 279 -2.74 -1.61 -20.94
N GLN A 280 -1.63 -2.27 -20.61
CA GLN A 280 -1.56 -3.72 -20.41
C GLN A 280 -1.24 -4.05 -18.96
N VAL A 281 -1.92 -5.05 -18.41
CA VAL A 281 -1.69 -5.53 -17.04
C VAL A 281 -0.50 -6.47 -17.05
N GLN A 282 0.60 -6.07 -16.42
CA GLN A 282 1.85 -6.83 -16.37
C GLN A 282 1.92 -7.72 -15.12
N ALA A 283 1.34 -7.26 -14.02
CA ALA A 283 1.23 -8.04 -12.79
C ALA A 283 -0.08 -7.73 -12.09
N THR A 284 -0.63 -8.74 -11.40
CA THR A 284 -1.86 -8.62 -10.62
C THR A 284 -1.75 -9.45 -9.34
N ASN A 285 -2.10 -8.85 -8.22
CA ASN A 285 -2.37 -9.55 -6.97
C ASN A 285 -3.82 -9.28 -6.56
N VAL A 286 -4.58 -10.33 -6.25
CA VAL A 286 -5.96 -10.22 -5.78
C VAL A 286 -6.04 -10.70 -4.35
N ARG A 287 -6.63 -9.88 -3.47
CA ARG A 287 -6.75 -10.15 -2.03
C ARG A 287 -8.11 -9.73 -1.48
N LEU A 288 -8.53 -10.36 -0.38
CA LEU A 288 -9.71 -9.95 0.40
C LEU A 288 -9.38 -8.80 1.36
N SER A 289 -10.38 -7.97 1.67
CA SER A 289 -10.24 -6.90 2.66
C SER A 289 -10.11 -7.41 4.09
N ASP A 290 -10.69 -8.56 4.42
CA ASP A 290 -10.69 -9.11 5.77
C ASP A 290 -9.50 -10.07 5.94
N SER A 291 -8.45 -9.57 6.60
CA SER A 291 -7.22 -10.32 6.88
C SER A 291 -7.41 -11.52 7.81
N GLY A 292 -8.63 -11.76 8.32
CA GLY A 292 -8.96 -12.90 9.18
C GLY A 292 -9.34 -14.20 8.43
N SER A 293 -9.65 -14.14 7.14
CA SER A 293 -10.05 -15.31 6.35
C SER A 293 -8.83 -15.87 5.59
N SER A 294 -8.19 -16.88 6.18
CA SER A 294 -7.05 -17.61 5.60
C SER A 294 -7.41 -18.52 4.41
N THR A 295 -8.61 -18.40 3.84
CA THR A 295 -9.17 -19.36 2.87
C THR A 295 -9.18 -18.87 1.42
N TRP A 296 -8.76 -17.63 1.13
CA TRP A 296 -8.68 -17.12 -0.25
C TRP A 296 -7.76 -17.98 -1.11
N GLY A 297 -8.27 -18.40 -2.27
CA GLY A 297 -7.51 -19.22 -3.22
C GLY A 297 -7.48 -20.70 -2.86
N ALA A 298 -8.26 -21.14 -1.87
CA ALA A 298 -8.48 -22.55 -1.55
C ALA A 298 -9.71 -23.13 -2.30
N SER A 299 -10.69 -22.29 -2.65
CA SER A 299 -11.90 -22.70 -3.35
C SER A 299 -11.80 -22.51 -4.87
N ARG A 300 -12.48 -23.39 -5.63
CA ARG A 300 -12.68 -23.21 -7.09
C ARG A 300 -13.43 -21.91 -7.42
N LEU A 301 -14.29 -21.46 -6.49
CA LEU A 301 -14.99 -20.19 -6.62
C LEU A 301 -14.00 -19.02 -6.62
N ASP A 302 -13.03 -19.03 -5.70
CA ASP A 302 -11.99 -17.99 -5.60
C ASP A 302 -11.13 -17.93 -6.87
N GLU A 303 -10.79 -19.09 -7.44
CA GLU A 303 -10.04 -19.16 -8.70
C GLU A 303 -10.85 -18.54 -9.85
N SER A 304 -12.13 -18.89 -9.97
CA SER A 304 -13.02 -18.31 -11.00
C SER A 304 -13.23 -16.81 -10.81
N LEU A 305 -13.29 -16.35 -9.55
CA LEU A 305 -13.47 -14.96 -9.18
C LEU A 305 -12.19 -14.17 -9.47
N ALA A 306 -11.03 -14.70 -9.13
CA ALA A 306 -9.72 -14.12 -9.46
C ALA A 306 -9.52 -14.01 -10.98
N ALA A 307 -9.90 -15.04 -11.75
CA ALA A 307 -9.86 -14.99 -13.22
C ALA A 307 -10.80 -13.91 -13.79
N SER A 308 -12.01 -13.79 -13.22
CA SER A 308 -12.98 -12.76 -13.61
C SER A 308 -12.50 -11.35 -13.26
N VAL A 309 -11.90 -11.17 -12.08
CA VAL A 309 -11.24 -9.93 -11.66
C VAL A 309 -10.11 -9.60 -12.62
N HIS A 310 -9.25 -10.55 -12.96
CA HIS A 310 -8.14 -10.33 -13.89
C HIS A 310 -8.65 -9.86 -15.26
N LYS A 311 -9.67 -10.52 -15.82
CA LYS A 311 -10.30 -10.10 -17.09
C LYS A 311 -10.89 -8.69 -17.01
N LEU A 312 -11.53 -8.35 -15.88
CA LEU A 312 -12.06 -7.01 -15.65
C LEU A 312 -10.93 -5.96 -15.59
N MET A 313 -9.83 -6.27 -14.91
CA MET A 313 -8.68 -5.38 -14.80
C MET A 313 -7.93 -5.23 -16.13
N GLN A 314 -7.86 -6.28 -16.95
CA GLN A 314 -7.37 -6.17 -18.33
C GLN A 314 -8.24 -5.23 -19.17
N LYS A 315 -9.58 -5.32 -19.04
CA LYS A 315 -10.51 -4.39 -19.71
C LYS A 315 -10.32 -2.95 -19.20
N LEU A 316 -10.17 -2.75 -17.90
CA LEU A 316 -9.86 -1.45 -17.30
C LEU A 316 -8.55 -0.87 -17.87
N ALA A 317 -7.51 -1.70 -17.97
CA ALA A 317 -6.22 -1.28 -18.49
C ALA A 317 -6.30 -0.91 -19.98
N ALA A 318 -6.92 -1.77 -20.79
CA ALA A 318 -7.07 -1.57 -22.23
C ALA A 318 -7.90 -0.32 -22.55
N THR A 319 -8.97 -0.06 -21.79
CA THR A 319 -9.81 1.14 -21.96
C THR A 319 -9.12 2.43 -21.55
N GLY A 320 -8.11 2.38 -20.67
CA GLY A 320 -7.23 3.51 -20.36
C GLY A 320 -6.18 3.80 -21.45
N GLY A 321 -5.93 2.83 -22.33
CA GLY A 321 -5.03 2.97 -23.47
C GLY A 321 -3.56 3.13 -23.07
N VAL A 322 -2.74 3.56 -24.04
CA VAL A 322 -1.26 3.61 -23.92
C VAL A 322 -0.77 4.57 -22.83
N ARG A 323 -1.58 5.57 -22.48
CA ARG A 323 -1.28 6.55 -21.43
C ARG A 323 -1.38 5.98 -20.01
N LEU A 324 -2.06 4.85 -19.85
CA LEU A 324 -2.21 4.22 -18.55
C LEU A 324 -0.97 3.39 -18.22
N THR A 325 -0.02 4.00 -17.51
CA THR A 325 1.19 3.35 -16.99
C THR A 325 1.37 3.73 -15.54
N GLY A 326 1.56 2.76 -14.65
CA GLY A 326 1.74 3.00 -13.23
C GLY A 326 1.15 1.90 -12.37
N HIS A 327 1.17 2.12 -11.06
CA HIS A 327 0.63 1.20 -10.07
C HIS A 327 -0.74 1.62 -9.60
N LEU A 328 -1.67 0.67 -9.55
CA LEU A 328 -3.05 0.91 -9.16
C LEU A 328 -3.55 -0.18 -8.23
N SER A 329 -4.16 0.20 -7.11
CA SER A 329 -4.95 -0.71 -6.29
C SER A 329 -6.41 -0.39 -6.51
N VAL A 330 -7.18 -1.35 -7.04
CA VAL A 330 -8.61 -1.18 -7.34
C VAL A 330 -9.42 -1.88 -6.25
N ARG A 331 -10.33 -1.14 -5.64
CA ARG A 331 -11.31 -1.66 -4.68
C ARG A 331 -12.50 -2.22 -5.46
N LEU A 332 -12.79 -3.49 -5.23
CA LEU A 332 -13.82 -4.27 -5.91
C LEU A 332 -14.82 -4.79 -4.89
N MET A 333 -16.09 -4.84 -5.28
CA MET A 333 -17.18 -5.37 -4.48
C MET A 333 -17.88 -6.49 -5.24
N VAL A 334 -18.07 -7.62 -4.58
CA VAL A 334 -18.66 -8.81 -5.21
C VAL A 334 -20.07 -9.00 -4.70
N ASP A 335 -21.03 -8.95 -5.61
CA ASP A 335 -22.44 -9.14 -5.30
C ASP A 335 -22.99 -10.42 -5.94
N GLU A 336 -24.05 -10.95 -5.35
CA GLU A 336 -24.77 -12.12 -5.85
C GLU A 336 -26.08 -11.67 -6.50
N GLU A 337 -26.15 -11.86 -7.80
CA GLU A 337 -27.36 -11.63 -8.58
C GLU A 337 -28.07 -12.97 -8.75
N PHE A 338 -29.31 -13.02 -8.26
CA PHE A 338 -30.17 -14.20 -8.39
C PHE A 338 -30.98 -14.08 -9.68
N ASP A 339 -30.71 -14.99 -10.61
CA ASP A 339 -31.54 -15.23 -11.78
C ASP A 339 -32.48 -16.41 -11.51
N THR A 340 -33.54 -16.58 -12.31
CA THR A 340 -34.60 -17.58 -12.05
C THR A 340 -34.09 -19.02 -11.87
N HIS A 341 -32.93 -19.34 -12.44
CA HIS A 341 -32.32 -20.68 -12.37
C HIS A 341 -30.83 -20.68 -12.00
N SER A 342 -30.21 -19.53 -11.69
CA SER A 342 -28.78 -19.49 -11.37
C SER A 342 -28.40 -18.33 -10.45
N VAL A 343 -27.35 -18.52 -9.66
CA VAL A 343 -26.72 -17.45 -8.88
C VAL A 343 -25.49 -16.98 -9.64
N ARG A 344 -25.46 -15.71 -10.04
CA ARG A 344 -24.33 -15.10 -10.73
C ARG A 344 -23.58 -14.18 -9.79
N HIS A 345 -22.25 -14.29 -9.83
CA HIS A 345 -21.34 -13.41 -9.12
C HIS A 345 -20.99 -12.23 -10.03
N THR A 346 -21.37 -11.01 -9.63
CA THR A 346 -21.10 -9.79 -10.38
C THR A 346 -20.10 -8.92 -9.61
N ILE A 347 -19.03 -8.52 -10.30
CA ILE A 347 -17.94 -7.71 -9.71
C ILE A 347 -18.14 -6.25 -10.11
N TYR A 348 -18.19 -5.39 -9.12
CA TYR A 348 -18.35 -3.94 -9.26
C TYR A 348 -17.08 -3.22 -8.82
N ILE A 349 -16.67 -2.19 -9.58
CA ILE A 349 -15.57 -1.30 -9.20
C ILE A 349 -16.12 -0.25 -8.23
N ALA A 350 -15.55 -0.20 -7.03
CA ALA A 350 -15.98 0.71 -5.96
C ALA A 350 -15.06 1.94 -5.82
N GLY A 351 -13.76 1.80 -6.13
CA GLY A 351 -12.79 2.88 -5.99
C GLY A 351 -11.38 2.45 -6.37
N CYS A 352 -10.41 3.35 -6.24
CA CYS A 352 -9.00 3.02 -6.44
C CYS A 352 -8.06 3.82 -5.54
N THR A 353 -6.82 3.38 -5.46
CA THR A 353 -5.69 4.09 -4.85
C THR A 353 -4.52 4.05 -5.84
N PRO A 354 -4.16 5.19 -6.45
CA PRO A 354 -3.04 5.25 -7.39
C PRO A 354 -1.68 5.40 -6.70
N GLY A 355 -0.62 4.99 -7.39
CA GLY A 355 0.77 5.30 -7.05
C GLY A 355 1.38 4.37 -6.00
N ALA A 356 2.30 4.90 -5.20
CA ALA A 356 3.15 4.11 -4.31
C ALA A 356 2.33 3.21 -3.33
N ARG A 357 1.22 3.71 -2.79
CA ARG A 357 0.42 2.93 -1.84
C ARG A 357 -0.17 1.64 -2.43
N ALA A 358 -0.37 1.57 -3.74
CA ALA A 358 -0.87 0.38 -4.42
C ALA A 358 0.13 -0.78 -4.42
N VAL A 359 1.43 -0.45 -4.41
CA VAL A 359 2.50 -1.43 -4.65
C VAL A 359 2.85 -2.20 -3.39
N ASP A 360 2.54 -1.66 -2.21
CA ASP A 360 2.81 -2.31 -0.92
C ASP A 360 2.24 -3.73 -0.90
N ASN A 361 0.99 -3.88 -1.36
CA ASN A 361 0.31 -5.16 -1.43
C ASN A 361 0.64 -5.95 -2.71
N LEU A 362 1.01 -5.28 -3.80
CA LEU A 362 1.40 -5.96 -5.05
C LEU A 362 2.69 -6.77 -4.87
N LEU A 363 3.66 -6.23 -4.13
CA LEU A 363 4.97 -6.86 -3.90
C LEU A 363 5.04 -7.65 -2.59
N TYR A 364 3.91 -7.84 -1.92
CA TYR A 364 3.84 -8.61 -0.69
C TYR A 364 3.83 -10.12 -1.01
N ASN A 365 4.87 -10.84 -0.61
CA ASN A 365 5.02 -12.30 -0.80
C ASN A 365 4.94 -12.81 -2.25
N VAL A 366 5.10 -11.93 -3.24
CA VAL A 366 5.09 -12.27 -4.67
C VAL A 366 6.44 -11.94 -5.30
N PRO A 367 6.99 -12.78 -6.20
CA PRO A 367 8.20 -12.45 -6.95
C PRO A 367 8.03 -11.11 -7.69
N CYS A 368 9.04 -10.25 -7.62
CA CYS A 368 8.95 -8.94 -8.24
C CYS A 368 8.81 -9.06 -9.77
N PRO A 369 7.80 -8.43 -10.41
CA PRO A 369 7.55 -8.59 -11.84
C PRO A 369 8.47 -7.70 -12.69
N ILE A 370 9.79 -7.94 -12.66
CA ILE A 370 10.79 -7.10 -13.36
C ILE A 370 10.57 -7.12 -14.87
N ALA A 371 10.25 -8.28 -15.45
CA ALA A 371 9.87 -8.39 -16.87
C ALA A 371 8.72 -7.44 -17.23
N GLY A 372 7.75 -7.26 -16.33
CA GLY A 372 6.64 -6.33 -16.49
C GLY A 372 7.08 -4.87 -16.55
N TYR A 373 8.05 -4.46 -15.72
CA TYR A 373 8.62 -3.12 -15.79
C TYR A 373 9.47 -2.92 -17.05
N LEU A 374 10.23 -3.95 -17.47
CA LEU A 374 11.05 -3.93 -18.67
C LEU A 374 10.22 -3.84 -19.95
N SER A 375 8.96 -4.28 -19.94
CA SER A 375 8.02 -4.14 -21.07
C SER A 375 7.78 -2.69 -21.51
N MET A 376 8.21 -1.71 -20.69
CA MET A 376 8.14 -0.31 -21.07
C MET A 376 9.16 0.08 -22.14
N PHE A 377 10.25 -0.66 -22.26
CA PHE A 377 11.21 -0.51 -23.34
C PHE A 377 10.76 -1.37 -24.53
N PRO A 378 10.90 -0.87 -25.77
CA PRO A 378 10.61 -1.68 -26.95
C PRO A 378 11.58 -2.86 -27.01
N SER A 379 11.06 -4.07 -26.80
CA SER A 379 11.74 -5.33 -27.08
C SER A 379 11.31 -5.86 -28.46
N ASN A 380 12.15 -6.69 -29.09
CA ASN A 380 11.76 -7.38 -30.32
C ASN A 380 10.41 -8.12 -30.13
N PRO A 381 9.53 -8.16 -31.14
CA PRO A 381 8.17 -8.71 -31.03
C PRO A 381 8.10 -10.17 -30.59
N ALA A 382 9.22 -10.92 -30.62
CA ALA A 382 9.33 -12.28 -30.12
C ALA A 382 9.30 -12.40 -28.57
N ASP A 383 9.67 -11.36 -27.83
CA ASP A 383 9.73 -11.40 -26.36
C ASP A 383 8.40 -11.01 -25.68
N ALA A 384 7.55 -10.26 -26.39
CA ALA A 384 6.23 -9.84 -25.89
C ALA A 384 5.28 -11.02 -25.66
N ALA A 385 5.44 -12.12 -26.40
CA ALA A 385 4.63 -13.33 -26.25
C ALA A 385 4.95 -14.15 -24.98
N LYS A 386 6.07 -13.87 -24.29
CA LYS A 386 6.46 -14.56 -23.05
C LYS A 386 6.05 -13.84 -21.76
N VAL A 387 5.54 -12.61 -21.84
CA VAL A 387 5.07 -11.89 -20.65
C VAL A 387 3.62 -12.30 -20.36
N ALA A 388 3.44 -13.57 -20.00
CA ALA A 388 2.21 -14.00 -19.37
C ALA A 388 2.07 -13.21 -18.06
N ALA A 389 1.00 -12.41 -17.93
CA ALA A 389 0.68 -11.71 -16.70
C ALA A 389 0.79 -12.73 -15.56
N THR A 390 1.73 -12.51 -14.64
CA THR A 390 1.97 -13.46 -13.55
C THR A 390 0.77 -13.38 -12.63
N LEU A 391 -0.17 -14.31 -12.80
CA LEU A 391 -1.30 -14.53 -11.91
C LEU A 391 -0.74 -15.06 -10.59
N SER A 392 -0.55 -14.16 -9.62
CA SER A 392 -0.24 -14.56 -8.25
C SER A 392 -1.52 -14.43 -7.43
N SER A 393 -2.26 -15.53 -7.35
CA SER A 393 -3.26 -15.71 -6.29
C SER A 393 -2.48 -16.10 -5.03
N THR A 394 -2.42 -15.20 -4.06
CA THR A 394 -1.61 -15.44 -2.86
C THR A 394 -2.29 -16.51 -2.02
N ARG A 395 -1.69 -17.71 -1.92
CA ARG A 395 -1.98 -18.62 -0.80
C ARG A 395 -1.38 -18.00 0.46
N PRO A 396 -2.17 -17.66 1.49
CA PRO A 396 -1.59 -17.26 2.76
C PRO A 396 -0.80 -18.46 3.32
N MET A 397 0.49 -18.28 3.59
CA MET A 397 1.19 -19.21 4.46
C MET A 397 0.56 -19.12 5.86
N PRO A 398 0.40 -20.24 6.58
CA PRO A 398 -0.17 -20.20 7.92
C PRO A 398 0.77 -19.42 8.84
N THR A 399 0.42 -18.17 9.14
CA THR A 399 0.93 -17.51 10.33
C THR A 399 0.27 -18.17 11.52
N PHE A 400 1.07 -18.82 12.36
CA PHE A 400 0.65 -19.36 13.65
C PHE A 400 0.26 -18.18 14.58
N THR A 401 -0.93 -17.63 14.41
CA THR A 401 -1.53 -16.70 15.37
C THR A 401 -2.05 -17.52 16.54
N ARG A 402 -1.23 -17.64 17.59
CA ARG A 402 -1.73 -18.01 18.92
C ARG A 402 -2.49 -16.82 19.50
N ALA A 403 -3.64 -16.48 18.92
CA ALA A 403 -4.58 -15.58 19.56
C ALA A 403 -5.20 -16.36 20.73
N ALA A 404 -4.67 -16.13 21.92
CA ALA A 404 -5.21 -16.63 23.16
C ALA A 404 -6.66 -16.13 23.30
N ILE A 405 -7.59 -17.07 23.48
CA ILE A 405 -8.97 -16.81 23.90
C ILE A 405 -8.88 -16.30 25.34
N LEU A 406 -8.86 -14.99 25.54
CA LEU A 406 -8.97 -14.37 26.86
C LEU A 406 -10.43 -13.92 27.08
N PRO A 407 -11.08 -14.30 28.20
CA PRO A 407 -12.46 -13.92 28.46
C PRO A 407 -12.62 -12.41 28.61
N ALA A 408 -13.69 -11.86 28.03
CA ALA A 408 -14.06 -10.45 28.01
C ALA A 408 -14.20 -9.77 29.40
N ALA A 409 -14.07 -10.52 30.50
CA ALA A 409 -14.13 -10.02 31.87
C ALA A 409 -12.89 -9.20 32.29
N PHE A 410 -11.73 -9.37 31.64
CA PHE A 410 -10.49 -8.66 32.00
C PHE A 410 -10.31 -7.30 31.31
N MET A 411 -11.18 -6.94 30.37
CA MET A 411 -11.13 -5.71 29.57
C MET A 411 -11.61 -4.44 30.32
N GLN A 412 -12.00 -4.55 31.61
CA GLN A 412 -12.54 -3.41 32.38
C GLN A 412 -11.46 -2.56 33.09
N PHE A 413 -10.19 -2.97 33.11
CA PHE A 413 -9.13 -2.20 33.76
C PHE A 413 -8.17 -1.55 32.76
N SER A 414 -8.19 -0.22 32.68
CA SER A 414 -7.37 0.62 31.78
C SER A 414 -5.87 0.35 31.88
N LEU A 415 -5.35 0.01 33.07
CA LEU A 415 -3.95 -0.34 33.28
C LEU A 415 -3.57 -1.72 32.72
N PHE A 416 -4.51 -2.67 32.72
CA PHE A 416 -4.29 -4.02 32.20
C PHE A 416 -4.34 -4.03 30.68
N HIS A 417 -5.21 -3.23 30.06
CA HIS A 417 -5.20 -2.98 28.61
C HIS A 417 -3.90 -2.30 28.17
N PHE A 418 -3.40 -1.32 28.94
CA PHE A 418 -2.09 -0.73 28.66
C PHE A 418 -0.97 -1.77 28.80
N ALA A 419 -0.96 -2.57 29.87
CA ALA A 419 0.04 -3.62 30.07
C ALA A 419 -0.01 -4.69 28.96
N LEU A 420 -1.19 -5.17 28.55
CA LEU A 420 -1.33 -6.13 27.46
C LEU A 420 -0.88 -5.54 26.13
N THR A 421 -1.34 -4.33 25.78
CA THR A 421 -0.89 -3.67 24.54
C THR A 421 0.61 -3.40 24.56
N THR A 422 1.18 -3.06 25.73
CA THR A 422 2.64 -2.92 25.87
C THR A 422 3.36 -4.25 25.69
N LEU A 423 2.81 -5.34 26.20
CA LEU A 423 3.37 -6.68 26.07
C LEU A 423 3.24 -7.21 24.64
N GLU A 424 2.11 -6.98 23.97
CA GLU A 424 1.89 -7.35 22.56
C GLU A 424 2.79 -6.55 21.61
N VAL A 425 2.97 -5.25 21.85
CA VAL A 425 3.91 -4.43 21.07
C VAL A 425 5.35 -4.86 21.36
N ALA A 426 5.70 -5.08 22.63
CA ALA A 426 7.04 -5.56 23.00
C ALA A 426 7.30 -6.96 22.44
N GLU A 427 6.32 -7.87 22.45
CA GLU A 427 6.40 -9.21 21.87
C GLU A 427 6.47 -9.14 20.35
N ALA A 428 5.70 -8.29 19.68
CA ALA A 428 5.78 -8.11 18.23
C ALA A 428 7.15 -7.55 17.80
N GLU A 429 7.72 -6.61 18.55
CA GLU A 429 9.05 -6.06 18.31
C GLU A 429 10.14 -7.10 18.65
N LEU A 430 10.04 -7.78 19.79
CA LEU A 430 10.92 -8.89 20.17
C LEU A 430 10.86 -10.02 19.15
N VAL A 431 9.68 -10.35 18.61
CA VAL A 431 9.51 -11.42 17.63
C VAL A 431 10.12 -11.05 16.29
N ARG A 432 9.98 -9.78 15.86
CA ARG A 432 10.64 -9.27 14.64
C ARG A 432 12.15 -9.29 14.77
N LEU A 433 12.67 -8.94 15.94
CA LEU A 433 14.10 -8.89 16.23
C LEU A 433 14.72 -10.29 16.48
N LEU A 434 14.06 -11.15 17.26
CA LEU A 434 14.57 -12.48 17.64
C LEU A 434 14.32 -13.57 16.60
N PHE A 435 13.23 -13.51 15.81
CA PHE A 435 12.89 -14.57 14.84
C PHE A 435 13.21 -14.23 13.38
N TRP A 436 14.01 -13.19 13.13
CA TRP A 436 14.52 -12.86 11.78
C TRP A 436 13.42 -12.69 10.72
N LYS A 437 12.23 -12.24 11.15
CA LYS A 437 11.09 -11.94 10.28
C LYS A 437 11.01 -10.46 9.90
N ASP A 438 12.05 -9.69 10.21
CA ASP A 438 12.12 -8.31 9.77
C ASP A 438 12.20 -8.28 8.23
N PRO A 439 11.27 -7.58 7.56
CA PRO A 439 11.21 -7.60 6.12
C PRO A 439 12.35 -6.80 5.44
N LEU A 440 13.15 -6.04 6.20
CA LEU A 440 14.39 -5.44 5.72
C LEU A 440 15.57 -6.43 5.77
N PHE A 441 15.49 -7.50 6.56
CA PHE A 441 16.56 -8.49 6.67
C PHE A 441 16.61 -9.40 5.44
N SER A 442 17.82 -9.61 4.92
CA SER A 442 18.09 -10.61 3.89
C SER A 442 19.45 -11.22 4.16
N PHE A 443 19.57 -12.55 4.11
CA PHE A 443 20.87 -13.22 4.27
C PHE A 443 21.92 -12.75 3.27
N LEU A 444 21.49 -12.34 2.07
CA LEU A 444 22.43 -11.83 1.07
C LEU A 444 22.79 -10.37 1.32
N ASP A 445 21.99 -9.61 2.05
CA ASP A 445 22.16 -8.18 2.27
C ASP A 445 21.60 -7.79 3.66
N PRO A 446 22.28 -8.18 4.76
CA PRO A 446 21.76 -8.03 6.12
C PRO A 446 21.94 -6.61 6.69
N PHE A 447 22.84 -5.82 6.11
CA PHE A 447 23.24 -4.51 6.66
C PHE A 447 22.12 -3.47 6.75
N PRO A 448 21.16 -3.39 5.79
CA PRO A 448 20.01 -2.48 5.91
C PRO A 448 19.18 -2.66 7.18
N TRP A 449 18.95 -3.90 7.58
CA TRP A 449 18.22 -4.22 8.80
C TRP A 449 18.99 -3.76 10.03
N TRP A 450 20.26 -4.14 10.13
CA TRP A 450 21.13 -3.75 11.25
C TRP A 450 21.21 -2.23 11.39
N TRP A 451 21.38 -1.50 10.28
CA TRP A 451 21.42 -0.05 10.29
C TRP A 451 20.09 0.57 10.72
N GLU A 452 18.97 0.03 10.25
CA GLU A 452 17.63 0.49 10.65
C GLU A 452 17.46 0.38 12.17
N VAL A 453 17.77 -0.79 12.74
CA VAL A 453 17.57 -1.12 14.15
C VAL A 453 18.53 -0.40 15.09
N HIS A 454 19.83 -0.31 14.74
CA HIS A 454 20.86 0.19 15.65
C HIS A 454 21.30 1.63 15.41
N VAL A 455 21.03 2.19 14.23
CA VAL A 455 21.51 3.54 13.91
C VAL A 455 20.33 4.46 13.60
N TYR A 456 19.55 4.13 12.58
CA TYR A 456 18.49 5.03 12.12
C TYR A 456 17.36 5.18 13.13
N GLN A 457 16.81 4.09 13.66
CA GLN A 457 15.72 4.14 14.63
C GLN A 457 16.12 4.85 15.93
N PRO A 458 17.23 4.49 16.63
CA PRO A 458 17.62 5.19 17.86
C PRO A 458 17.87 6.68 17.65
N LEU A 459 18.56 7.06 16.56
CA LEU A 459 18.82 8.48 16.27
C LEU A 459 17.54 9.24 15.90
N ARG A 460 16.61 8.59 15.20
CA ARG A 460 15.29 9.16 14.93
C ARG A 460 14.50 9.39 16.22
N GLU A 461 14.49 8.42 17.13
CA GLU A 461 13.80 8.57 18.41
C GLU A 461 14.41 9.70 19.26
N ILE A 462 15.74 9.79 19.33
CA ILE A 462 16.45 10.89 20.00
C ILE A 462 16.07 12.24 19.37
N TRP A 463 16.07 12.33 18.04
CA TRP A 463 15.71 13.55 17.32
C TRP A 463 14.27 14.00 17.61
N VAL A 464 13.32 13.05 17.65
CA VAL A 464 11.92 13.33 18.00
C VAL A 464 11.82 13.85 19.43
N LEU A 465 12.53 13.24 20.37
CA LEU A 465 12.58 13.71 21.76
C LEU A 465 13.17 15.13 21.88
N MET A 466 14.29 15.40 21.20
CA MET A 466 14.92 16.73 21.19
C MET A 466 14.01 17.80 20.57
N LYS A 467 13.26 17.45 19.52
CA LYS A 467 12.30 18.37 18.92
C LYS A 467 11.14 18.67 19.87
N GLN A 468 10.61 17.65 20.54
CA GLN A 468 9.53 17.80 21.52
C GLN A 468 9.95 18.64 22.74
N THR A 469 11.17 18.47 23.25
CA THR A 469 11.68 19.29 24.37
C THR A 469 11.87 20.75 23.98
N ARG A 470 12.37 21.00 22.76
CA ARG A 470 12.52 22.35 22.20
C ARG A 470 11.18 23.05 21.98
N GLU A 471 10.18 22.33 21.47
CA GLU A 471 8.82 22.84 21.28
C GLU A 471 8.08 23.07 22.60
N ALA A 472 8.42 22.33 23.66
CA ALA A 472 7.87 22.49 25.00
C ALA A 472 8.50 23.65 25.81
N GLY A 473 9.49 24.37 25.25
CA GLY A 473 10.14 25.50 25.93
C GLY A 473 10.99 25.12 27.14
N LEU A 474 11.40 23.85 27.26
CA LEU A 474 12.23 23.32 28.36
C LEU A 474 13.71 23.25 27.99
N GLY A 475 14.19 24.23 27.23
CA GLY A 475 15.57 24.33 26.73
C GLY A 475 16.42 25.29 27.56
#